data_AF-A0AAJ5DKG3-F1
#
_entry.id   AF-A0AAJ5DKG3-F1
#
_cell.length_a   1.000
_cell.length_b   1.000
_cell.length_c   1.000
_cell.angle_alpha   90.00
_cell.angle_beta   90.00
_cell.angle_gamma   90.00
#
_symmetry.space_group_name_H-M   'P 1'
#
loop_
_entity.id
_entity.type
_entity.pdbx_description
1 polymer ?
#
loop_
_entity_poly.entity_id
_entity_poly.type
_entity_poly.pdbx_seq_one_letter_code
_entity_poly.pdbx_strand_id
1 'polypeptide(L)'
;MDIAYLSEIDPTWVDSSLTTILNPEAILFANPIAQGACAADAMASAFHMPLDILFWCAGSQGSMYPFSGWVSNESSPLQSSLLVSERMAYKLHRQGQIMESIGKDKAVCYEYPSPIIPKERWRYQMVNMYPDSGQCHPVGRSVMRWEAGKNPPNTRKNYGYLMWRKRNCVFL
;
A
#
# COMPACT_ATOMS: atom_id res chain seq x y z
N MET A 1 -14.96 -11.32 9.43
CA MET A 1 -14.69 -9.90 9.18
C MET A 1 -14.45 -9.27 10.55
N ASP A 2 -13.19 -9.03 10.90
CA ASP A 2 -12.86 -8.20 12.06
C ASP A 2 -12.87 -6.75 11.61
N ILE A 3 -13.78 -5.94 12.15
CA ILE A 3 -13.93 -4.51 11.82
C ILE A 3 -12.88 -3.65 12.55
N ALA A 4 -11.62 -4.10 12.54
CA ALA A 4 -10.59 -3.58 13.43
C ALA A 4 -10.22 -2.11 13.17
N TYR A 5 -10.59 -1.53 12.02
CA TYR A 5 -10.30 -0.15 11.71
C TYR A 5 -11.33 0.50 10.77
N LEU A 6 -11.79 1.69 11.15
CA LEU A 6 -12.65 2.56 10.35
C LEU A 6 -11.97 3.90 10.16
N SER A 7 -11.68 4.25 8.90
CA SER A 7 -10.98 5.49 8.55
C SER A 7 -11.74 6.77 8.91
N GLU A 8 -13.07 6.69 9.05
CA GLU A 8 -13.93 7.84 9.41
C GLU A 8 -13.77 8.27 10.87
N ILE A 9 -13.39 7.35 11.75
CA ILE A 9 -13.26 7.60 13.20
C ILE A 9 -11.83 8.01 13.56
N ASP A 10 -10.85 7.72 12.70
CA ASP A 10 -9.45 8.05 12.98
C ASP A 10 -9.11 9.50 12.53
N PRO A 11 -8.93 10.44 13.48
CA PRO A 11 -8.62 11.83 13.15
C PRO A 11 -7.28 11.97 12.42
N THR A 12 -6.34 11.04 12.62
CA THR A 12 -5.06 11.04 11.92
C THR A 12 -5.23 10.67 10.44
N TRP A 13 -6.29 9.96 10.06
CA TRP A 13 -6.53 9.66 8.64
C TRP A 13 -6.98 10.90 7.84
N VAL A 14 -7.76 11.76 8.48
CA VAL A 14 -8.35 12.97 7.88
C VAL A 14 -7.35 14.13 7.85
N ASP A 15 -6.55 14.29 8.90
CA ASP A 15 -5.61 15.40 9.04
C ASP A 15 -4.15 14.97 8.84
N SER A 16 -3.57 15.43 7.72
CA SER A 16 -2.18 15.15 7.36
C SER A 16 -1.17 15.79 8.33
N SER A 17 -1.53 16.91 8.99
CA SER A 17 -0.66 17.58 9.95
C SER A 17 -0.45 16.71 11.20
N LEU A 18 -1.54 16.14 11.74
CA LEU A 18 -1.49 15.20 12.86
C LEU A 18 -0.66 13.95 12.53
N THR A 19 -0.79 13.39 11.32
CA THR A 19 0.06 12.24 10.93
C THR A 19 1.52 12.56 10.81
N THR A 20 1.86 13.79 10.42
CA THR A 20 3.25 14.23 10.28
C THR A 20 3.88 14.44 11.64
N ILE A 21 3.12 14.94 12.61
CA ILE A 21 3.55 15.04 14.01
C ILE A 21 3.78 13.65 14.62
N LEU A 22 2.86 12.70 14.36
CA LEU A 22 2.98 11.34 14.90
C LEU A 22 4.13 10.55 14.27
N ASN A 23 4.43 10.83 13.00
CA ASN A 23 5.46 10.13 12.22
C ASN A 23 6.51 11.14 11.74
N PRO A 24 7.37 11.65 12.64
CA PRO A 24 8.35 12.68 12.29
C PRO A 24 9.39 12.21 11.27
N GLU A 25 9.56 10.90 11.10
CA GLU A 25 10.39 10.31 10.05
C GLU A 25 9.93 10.67 8.64
N ALA A 26 8.67 11.08 8.44
CA ALA A 26 8.19 11.60 7.16
C ALA A 26 9.01 12.82 6.69
N ILE A 27 9.56 13.61 7.60
CA ILE A 27 10.40 14.78 7.29
C ILE A 27 11.72 14.34 6.63
N LEU A 28 12.28 13.21 7.05
CA LEU A 28 13.53 12.67 6.48
C LEU A 28 13.34 12.22 5.02
N PHE A 29 12.15 11.70 4.70
CA PHE A 29 11.82 11.19 3.36
C PHE A 29 11.08 12.20 2.47
N ALA A 30 10.84 13.42 2.97
CA ALA A 30 10.26 14.51 2.19
C ALA A 30 11.27 15.16 1.23
N ASN A 31 12.54 14.74 1.24
CA ASN A 31 13.56 15.28 0.35
C ASN A 31 13.43 14.72 -1.09
N PRO A 32 13.81 15.50 -2.12
CA PRO A 32 13.71 15.06 -3.52
C PRO A 32 14.57 13.83 -3.82
N ILE A 33 15.64 13.59 -3.04
CA ILE A 33 16.48 12.40 -3.19
C ILE A 33 15.71 11.13 -2.78
N ALA A 34 15.01 11.14 -1.64
CA ALA A 34 14.21 9.98 -1.23
C ALA A 34 12.99 9.77 -2.13
N GLN A 35 12.38 10.86 -2.63
CA GLN A 35 11.31 10.77 -3.62
C GLN A 35 11.81 10.23 -4.96
N GLY A 36 13.03 10.62 -5.37
CA GLY A 36 13.70 10.07 -6.54
C GLY A 36 14.00 8.58 -6.41
N ALA A 37 14.30 8.11 -5.19
CA ALA A 37 14.50 6.68 -4.92
C ALA A 37 13.24 5.84 -5.24
N CYS A 38 12.04 6.42 -5.16
CA CYS A 38 10.80 5.71 -5.51
C CYS A 38 10.71 5.34 -6.99
N ALA A 39 11.45 6.02 -7.88
CA ALA A 39 11.57 5.58 -9.27
C ALA A 39 12.28 4.22 -9.40
N ALA A 40 13.29 3.95 -8.56
CA ALA A 40 13.95 2.64 -8.55
C ALA A 40 12.99 1.54 -8.09
N ASP A 41 12.16 1.81 -7.08
CA ASP A 41 11.12 0.89 -6.61
C ASP A 41 10.01 0.67 -7.66
N ALA A 42 9.62 1.72 -8.38
CA ALA A 42 8.68 1.63 -9.50
C ALA A 42 9.22 0.75 -10.63
N MET A 43 10.51 0.86 -10.96
CA MET A 43 11.15 0.01 -11.96
C MET A 43 11.23 -1.45 -11.50
N ALA A 44 11.63 -1.69 -10.25
CA ALA A 44 11.73 -3.05 -9.70
C ALA A 44 10.36 -3.77 -9.68
N SER A 45 9.33 -3.09 -9.19
CA SER A 45 7.95 -3.62 -9.14
C SER A 45 7.28 -3.76 -10.52
N ALA A 46 7.71 -2.97 -11.51
CA ALA A 46 7.25 -3.10 -12.89
C ALA A 46 7.67 -4.43 -13.53
N PHE A 47 8.90 -4.90 -13.28
CA PHE A 47 9.42 -6.15 -13.84
C PHE A 47 9.19 -7.37 -12.95
N HIS A 48 9.42 -7.23 -11.64
CA HIS A 48 9.39 -8.37 -10.73
C HIS A 48 8.65 -8.06 -9.43
N MET A 49 9.38 -7.70 -8.37
CA MET A 49 8.87 -7.44 -7.02
C MET A 49 9.36 -6.06 -6.54
N PRO A 50 8.58 -5.39 -5.67
CA PRO A 50 8.99 -4.13 -5.05
C PRO A 50 10.21 -4.34 -4.12
N LEU A 51 10.92 -3.26 -3.87
CA LEU A 51 12.10 -3.23 -2.99
C LEU A 51 11.68 -2.90 -1.56
N ASP A 52 11.72 -3.88 -0.67
CA ASP A 52 11.32 -3.73 0.74
C ASP A 52 12.19 -2.74 1.52
N ILE A 53 13.46 -2.55 1.12
CA ILE A 53 14.36 -1.58 1.76
C ILE A 53 13.90 -0.13 1.56
N LEU A 54 13.16 0.16 0.47
CA LEU A 54 12.54 1.46 0.21
C LEU A 54 11.12 1.50 0.79
N PHE A 55 11.01 1.28 2.09
CA PHE A 55 9.73 1.22 2.80
C PHE A 55 8.95 2.53 2.82
N TRP A 56 9.50 3.66 2.39
CA TRP A 56 8.78 4.93 2.24
C TRP A 56 8.19 5.11 0.83
N CYS A 57 8.52 4.22 -0.11
CA CYS A 57 8.08 4.28 -1.50
C CYS A 57 7.00 3.25 -1.84
N ALA A 58 5.94 3.73 -2.46
CA ALA A 58 4.82 2.97 -3.01
C ALA A 58 5.06 2.68 -4.51
N GLY A 59 6.29 2.37 -4.91
CA GLY A 59 6.72 2.27 -6.30
C GLY A 59 6.21 3.42 -7.18
N SER A 60 5.48 3.08 -8.24
CA SER A 60 4.93 4.06 -9.19
C SER A 60 3.80 4.91 -8.62
N GLN A 61 3.20 4.51 -7.49
CA GLN A 61 2.09 5.24 -6.89
C GLN A 61 2.56 6.51 -6.17
N GLY A 62 3.81 6.52 -5.67
CA GLY A 62 4.45 7.67 -5.05
C GLY A 62 5.03 7.36 -3.67
N SER A 63 4.89 8.31 -2.74
CA SER A 63 5.39 8.17 -1.36
C SER A 63 4.31 7.64 -0.42
N MET A 64 4.66 6.68 0.44
CA MET A 64 3.80 6.18 1.51
C MET A 64 3.56 7.22 2.61
N TYR A 65 4.45 8.19 2.80
CA TYR A 65 4.23 9.27 3.74
C TYR A 65 3.53 10.45 3.08
N PRO A 66 2.63 11.17 3.79
CA PRO A 66 2.07 10.83 5.11
C PRO A 66 1.03 9.69 5.06
N PHE A 67 0.82 8.97 6.17
CA PHE A 67 -0.20 7.91 6.30
C PHE A 67 -1.62 8.47 6.48
N SER A 68 -2.01 9.37 5.60
CA SER A 68 -3.34 9.98 5.54
C SER A 68 -4.01 9.66 4.21
N GLY A 69 -5.32 9.89 4.16
CA GLY A 69 -6.12 9.77 2.95
C GLY A 69 -5.89 10.88 1.91
N TRP A 70 -4.99 11.83 2.19
CA TRP A 70 -4.73 12.97 1.32
C TRP A 70 -3.64 12.69 0.28
N VAL A 71 -3.96 12.89 -0.99
CA VAL A 71 -3.02 12.78 -2.12
C VAL A 71 -3.03 14.10 -2.89
N SER A 72 -1.87 14.75 -3.01
CA SER A 72 -1.72 16.03 -3.71
C SER A 72 -1.42 15.88 -5.20
N ASN A 73 -0.76 14.79 -5.60
CA ASN A 73 -0.37 14.52 -6.98
C ASN A 73 -1.19 13.35 -7.53
N GLU A 74 -2.33 13.64 -8.16
CA GLU A 74 -3.15 12.66 -8.87
C GLU A 74 -2.81 12.65 -10.36
N SER A 75 -2.14 11.60 -10.81
CA SER A 75 -1.95 11.30 -12.25
C SER A 75 -3.15 10.54 -12.82
N SER A 76 -3.68 9.57 -12.07
CA SER A 76 -4.94 8.90 -12.34
C SER A 76 -5.70 8.62 -11.03
N PRO A 77 -7.05 8.63 -11.06
CA PRO A 77 -7.86 8.36 -9.86
C PRO A 77 -7.67 6.92 -9.35
N LEU A 78 -7.27 6.01 -10.24
CA LEU A 78 -6.99 4.63 -9.91
C LEU A 78 -5.61 4.51 -9.22
N GLN A 79 -4.61 5.28 -9.66
CA GLN A 79 -3.34 5.44 -8.95
C GLN A 79 -3.52 6.03 -7.54
N SER A 80 -4.25 7.14 -7.41
CA SER A 80 -4.42 7.79 -6.11
C SER A 80 -5.17 6.90 -5.12
N SER A 81 -6.21 6.19 -5.57
CA SER A 81 -6.93 5.25 -4.71
C SER A 81 -6.09 4.05 -4.26
N LEU A 82 -5.20 3.54 -5.11
CA LEU A 82 -4.23 2.51 -4.69
C LEU A 82 -3.21 3.03 -3.69
N LEU A 83 -2.65 4.22 -3.94
CA LEU A 83 -1.70 4.84 -3.02
C LEU A 83 -2.31 4.94 -1.61
N VAL A 84 -3.56 5.40 -1.52
CA VAL A 84 -4.28 5.50 -0.26
C VAL A 84 -4.48 4.12 0.38
N SER A 85 -4.79 3.07 -0.40
CA SER A 85 -4.90 1.71 0.13
C SER A 85 -3.57 1.14 0.65
N GLU A 86 -2.46 1.43 -0.02
CA GLU A 86 -1.12 1.00 0.39
C GLU A 86 -0.67 1.74 1.66
N ARG A 87 -0.97 3.04 1.78
CA ARG A 87 -0.75 3.83 3.00
C ARG A 87 -1.56 3.29 4.19
N MET A 88 -2.81 2.90 3.93
CA MET A 88 -3.68 2.31 4.92
C MET A 88 -3.12 0.98 5.44
N ALA A 89 -2.65 0.10 4.55
CA ALA A 89 -1.98 -1.14 4.95
C ALA A 89 -0.72 -0.86 5.77
N TYR A 90 0.12 0.10 5.37
CA TYR A 90 1.30 0.50 6.13
C TYR A 90 0.93 0.99 7.53
N LYS A 91 -0.10 1.84 7.63
CA LYS A 91 -0.58 2.37 8.92
C LYS A 91 -1.01 1.26 9.87
N LEU A 92 -1.77 0.27 9.37
CA LEU A 92 -2.20 -0.87 10.15
C LEU A 92 -1.05 -1.78 10.61
N HIS A 93 -0.01 -1.94 9.78
CA HIS A 93 1.24 -2.59 10.16
C HIS A 93 1.92 -1.88 11.32
N ARG A 94 2.05 -0.55 11.24
CA ARG A 94 2.64 0.26 12.30
C ARG A 94 1.85 0.21 13.61
N GLN A 95 0.52 0.11 13.52
CA GLN A 95 -0.35 -0.05 14.68
C GLN A 95 -0.33 -1.48 15.25
N GLY A 96 0.37 -2.42 14.63
CA GLY A 96 0.44 -3.82 15.06
C GLY A 96 -0.87 -4.59 14.87
N GLN A 97 -1.84 -4.05 14.12
CA GLN A 97 -3.09 -4.76 13.81
C GLN A 97 -2.87 -5.90 12.82
N ILE A 98 -1.81 -5.80 12.02
CA ILE A 98 -1.44 -6.77 11.00
C ILE A 98 -0.20 -7.53 11.46
N MET A 99 -0.36 -8.84 11.71
CA MET A 99 0.74 -9.72 12.12
C MET A 99 1.32 -10.49 10.93
N GLU A 100 2.64 -10.44 10.74
CA GLU A 100 3.33 -11.10 9.61
C GLU A 100 3.93 -12.45 10.01
N SER A 101 4.14 -13.32 9.00
CA SER A 101 4.77 -14.64 9.19
C SER A 101 5.87 -14.89 8.17
N ILE A 102 7.13 -14.55 8.47
CA ILE A 102 8.26 -14.87 7.59
C ILE A 102 8.67 -16.32 7.83
N GLY A 103 8.79 -17.11 6.75
CA GLY A 103 9.20 -18.53 6.82
C GLY A 103 10.69 -18.76 7.15
N LYS A 104 11.34 -17.83 7.85
CA LYS A 104 12.75 -17.90 8.23
C LYS A 104 12.95 -18.78 9.47
N ASP A 105 11.95 -18.80 10.36
CA ASP A 105 11.95 -19.66 11.54
C ASP A 105 11.15 -20.93 11.27
N LYS A 106 11.77 -22.09 11.48
CA LYS A 106 11.19 -23.43 11.28
C LYS A 106 10.04 -23.76 12.23
N ALA A 107 9.71 -22.86 13.17
CA ALA A 107 8.59 -23.01 14.09
C ALA A 107 7.28 -22.68 13.35
N VAL A 108 6.35 -23.64 13.36
CA VAL A 108 5.03 -23.56 12.72
C VAL A 108 4.36 -22.21 13.01
N CYS A 109 4.09 -21.42 11.95
CA CYS A 109 3.25 -20.22 12.00
C CYS A 109 3.56 -19.19 13.10
N TYR A 110 4.83 -18.84 13.32
CA TYR A 110 5.12 -17.70 14.19
C TYR A 110 4.67 -16.39 13.52
N GLU A 111 3.59 -15.81 14.02
CA GLU A 111 3.11 -14.49 13.64
C GLU A 111 3.73 -13.44 14.57
N TYR A 112 4.30 -12.38 14.00
CA TYR A 112 4.89 -11.28 14.76
C TYR A 112 4.45 -9.92 14.19
N PRO A 113 4.31 -8.89 15.03
CA PRO A 113 3.98 -7.55 14.54
C PRO A 113 5.17 -6.96 13.79
N SER A 114 4.96 -6.52 12.55
CA SER A 114 5.98 -5.80 11.78
C SER A 114 5.55 -4.35 11.56
N PRO A 115 6.27 -3.35 12.13
CA PRO A 115 5.89 -1.95 11.97
C PRO A 115 6.16 -1.43 10.55
N ILE A 116 7.09 -2.05 9.84
CA ILE A 116 7.39 -1.80 8.44
C ILE A 116 6.72 -2.90 7.60
N ILE A 117 6.03 -2.49 6.53
CA ILE A 117 5.36 -3.42 5.61
C ILE A 117 6.39 -4.11 4.69
N PRO A 118 6.42 -5.46 4.62
CA PRO A 118 7.19 -6.18 3.62
C PRO A 118 6.43 -6.18 2.28
N LYS A 119 6.65 -5.17 1.43
CA LYS A 119 5.89 -4.94 0.19
C LYS A 119 5.91 -6.13 -0.77
N GLU A 120 7.01 -6.89 -0.84
CA GLU A 120 7.16 -8.04 -1.73
C GLU A 120 6.08 -9.12 -1.52
N ARG A 121 5.48 -9.15 -0.32
CA ARG A 121 4.49 -10.14 0.11
C ARG A 121 3.05 -9.71 -0.10
N TRP A 122 2.85 -8.47 -0.54
CA TRP A 122 1.55 -7.85 -0.71
C TRP A 122 1.20 -7.69 -2.18
N ARG A 123 -0.05 -7.99 -2.51
CA ARG A 123 -0.62 -7.80 -3.84
C ARG A 123 -2.02 -7.25 -3.69
N TYR A 124 -2.46 -6.42 -4.62
CA TYR A 124 -3.84 -5.93 -4.66
C TYR A 124 -4.54 -6.45 -5.91
N GLN A 125 -5.84 -6.67 -5.77
CA GLN A 125 -6.73 -7.09 -6.82
C GLN A 125 -7.91 -6.13 -6.85
N MET A 126 -8.19 -5.56 -8.01
CA MET A 126 -9.35 -4.68 -8.16
C MET A 126 -10.64 -5.49 -8.18
N VAL A 127 -11.59 -5.13 -7.32
CA VAL A 127 -12.94 -5.71 -7.27
C VAL A 127 -14.03 -4.72 -7.69
N ASN A 128 -13.76 -3.42 -7.62
CA ASN A 128 -14.68 -2.36 -8.02
C ASN A 128 -13.84 -1.22 -8.66
N MET A 129 -14.30 -0.51 -9.69
CA MET A 129 -15.62 -0.58 -10.35
C MET A 129 -15.75 -1.67 -11.41
N TYR A 130 -14.69 -1.94 -12.17
CA TYR A 130 -14.62 -3.10 -13.06
C TYR A 130 -13.59 -4.08 -12.50
N PRO A 131 -14.03 -5.27 -12.05
CA PRO A 131 -13.15 -6.20 -11.38
C PRO A 131 -12.07 -6.73 -12.34
N ASP A 132 -10.84 -6.82 -11.84
CA ASP A 132 -9.73 -7.53 -12.48
C ASP A 132 -9.52 -8.85 -11.74
N SER A 133 -10.47 -9.78 -11.89
CA SER A 133 -10.48 -11.00 -11.10
C SER A 133 -9.36 -11.98 -11.46
N GLY A 134 -8.81 -11.89 -12.67
CA GLY A 134 -7.78 -12.79 -13.18
C GLY A 134 -6.34 -12.39 -12.84
N GLN A 135 -6.11 -11.18 -12.34
CA GLN A 135 -4.76 -10.67 -12.07
C GLN A 135 -4.63 -10.06 -10.67
N CYS A 136 -3.55 -10.42 -9.99
CA CYS A 136 -3.12 -9.76 -8.75
C CYS A 136 -1.85 -8.96 -9.05
N HIS A 137 -1.91 -7.65 -8.81
CA HIS A 137 -0.79 -6.76 -9.08
C HIS A 137 0.05 -6.61 -7.81
N PRO A 138 1.39 -6.71 -7.89
CA PRO A 138 2.24 -6.46 -6.74
C PRO A 138 2.18 -4.98 -6.35
N VAL A 139 2.41 -4.71 -5.06
CA VAL A 139 2.56 -3.36 -4.53
C VAL A 139 3.60 -2.57 -5.33
N GLY A 140 3.32 -1.31 -5.59
CA GLY A 140 4.21 -0.41 -6.33
C GLY A 140 4.22 -0.54 -7.86
N ARG A 141 3.56 -1.53 -8.45
CA ARG A 141 3.46 -1.66 -9.91
C ARG A 141 2.55 -0.56 -10.51
N SER A 142 2.95 -0.06 -11.68
CA SER A 142 2.20 0.98 -12.40
C SER A 142 0.80 0.54 -12.82
N VAL A 143 -0.18 1.38 -12.47
CA VAL A 143 -1.58 1.24 -12.89
C VAL A 143 -1.78 1.46 -14.36
N MET A 144 -0.90 2.22 -15.01
CA MET A 144 -0.99 2.53 -16.45
C MET A 144 -1.04 1.26 -17.30
N ARG A 145 -0.52 0.13 -16.78
CA ARG A 145 -0.54 -1.16 -17.45
C ARG A 145 -1.91 -1.84 -17.48
N TRP A 146 -2.80 -1.51 -16.55
CA TRP A 146 -4.06 -2.23 -16.36
C TRP A 146 -5.27 -1.33 -16.09
N GLU A 147 -5.08 -0.01 -15.96
CA GLU A 147 -6.16 0.97 -15.75
C GLU A 147 -7.02 1.21 -17.01
N ALA A 148 -6.51 0.83 -18.18
CA ALA A 148 -7.21 1.00 -19.45
C ALA A 148 -8.60 0.34 -19.40
N GLY A 149 -9.64 1.13 -19.70
CA GLY A 149 -11.03 0.69 -19.66
C GLY A 149 -11.66 0.60 -18.26
N LYS A 150 -10.90 0.87 -17.19
CA LYS A 150 -11.40 0.78 -15.80
C LYS A 150 -11.77 2.14 -15.18
N ASN A 151 -11.55 3.24 -15.91
CA ASN A 151 -11.86 4.60 -15.49
C ASN A 151 -12.69 5.36 -16.57
N PRO A 152 -13.97 4.99 -16.79
CA PRO A 152 -14.83 5.74 -17.70
C PRO A 152 -15.31 7.07 -17.08
N PRO A 153 -15.52 8.13 -17.89
CA PRO A 153 -15.87 9.47 -17.41
C PRO A 153 -17.26 9.56 -16.76
N ASN A 154 -18.16 8.60 -17.02
CA ASN A 154 -19.55 8.62 -16.56
C ASN A 154 -19.76 8.01 -15.16
N THR A 155 -18.71 7.84 -14.35
CA THR A 155 -18.81 7.06 -13.11
C THR A 155 -18.33 7.82 -11.89
N ARG A 156 -18.84 7.42 -10.72
CA ARG A 156 -18.57 8.11 -9.44
C ARG A 156 -17.16 7.86 -8.88
N LYS A 157 -16.25 7.27 -9.66
CA LYS A 157 -14.85 6.97 -9.30
C LYS A 157 -14.70 6.25 -7.95
N ASN A 158 -15.56 5.27 -7.69
CA ASN A 158 -15.48 4.43 -6.50
C ASN A 158 -14.67 3.18 -6.82
N TYR A 159 -13.50 3.03 -6.21
CA TYR A 159 -12.63 1.88 -6.39
C TYR A 159 -12.65 0.97 -5.16
N GLY A 160 -12.51 -0.32 -5.39
CA GLY A 160 -12.45 -1.33 -4.33
C GLY A 160 -11.34 -2.31 -4.64
N TYR A 161 -10.55 -2.64 -3.61
CA TYR A 161 -9.38 -3.50 -3.73
C TYR A 161 -9.44 -4.61 -2.67
N LEU A 162 -9.11 -5.82 -3.08
CA LEU A 162 -8.75 -6.92 -2.18
C LEU A 162 -7.23 -6.94 -2.05
N MET A 163 -6.74 -6.80 -0.82
CA MET A 163 -5.31 -6.89 -0.53
C MET A 163 -4.97 -8.31 -0.09
N TRP A 164 -4.17 -8.98 -0.91
CA TRP A 164 -3.62 -10.29 -0.66
C TRP A 164 -2.29 -10.16 0.04
N ARG A 165 -2.19 -10.79 1.21
CA ARG A 165 -0.95 -10.94 1.95
C ARG A 165 -0.53 -12.40 1.92
N LYS A 166 0.71 -12.67 1.51
CA LYS A 166 1.30 -14.01 1.64
C LYS A 166 1.46 -14.34 3.12
N ARG A 167 0.91 -15.46 3.60
CA ARG A 167 1.19 -16.05 4.92
C ARG A 167 2.01 -17.34 4.72
N ASN A 168 3.16 -17.45 5.37
CA ASN A 168 3.98 -18.67 5.31
C ASN A 168 3.60 -19.59 6.46
N CYS A 169 2.36 -20.07 6.40
CA CYS A 169 1.79 -20.97 7.36
C CYS A 169 1.52 -22.30 6.70
N VAL A 170 1.96 -23.39 7.33
CA VAL A 170 1.55 -24.73 6.91
C VAL A 170 0.12 -24.92 7.42
N PHE A 171 -0.83 -25.10 6.51
CA PHE A 171 -2.16 -25.58 6.85
C PHE A 171 -1.99 -27.08 7.17
N LEU A 172 -2.23 -27.48 8.41
CA LEU A 172 -2.38 -28.91 8.75
C LEU A 172 -3.76 -29.38 8.29
#